data_AF-A0A929ICJ9-F1
#
_entry.id   AF-A0A929ICJ9-F1
#
_cell.length_a   1.000
_cell.length_b   1.000
_cell.length_c   1.000
_cell.angle_alpha   90.00
_cell.angle_beta   90.00
_cell.angle_gamma   90.00
#
_symmetry.space_group_name_H-M   'P 1'
#
loop_
_entity.id
_entity.type
_entity.pdbx_description
1 polymer ?
#
loop_
_entity_poly.entity_id
_entity_poly.type
_entity_poly.pdbx_seq_one_letter_code
_entity_poly.pdbx_strand_id
1 'polypeptide(L)' 'MSEVGIVLFLTIVAPMWLFLHYSYKNKNSKGLSNEDEQMLSEIWESTRKMEERIHTLERILDNSSPDWRRQ' A
#
# COMPACT_ATOMS: atom_id res chain seq x y z
N MET A 1 17.59 14.98 47.31
CA MET A 1 18.46 15.54 46.26
C MET A 1 18.62 14.61 45.05
N SER A 2 18.55 13.28 45.21
CA SER A 2 18.65 12.30 44.11
C SER A 2 17.43 12.23 43.18
N GLU A 3 16.24 12.57 43.67
CA GLU A 3 14.98 12.40 42.91
C GLU A 3 14.82 13.43 41.78
N VAL A 4 15.35 14.63 41.96
CA VAL A 4 15.21 15.75 41.01
C VAL A 4 15.91 15.45 39.68
N GLY A 5 17.03 14.71 39.71
CA GLY A 5 17.78 14.36 38.50
C GLY A 5 17.00 13.41 37.58
N ILE A 6 16.29 12.44 38.15
CA ILE A 6 15.47 11.49 37.37
C ILE A 6 14.27 12.19 36.75
N VAL A 7 13.62 13.10 37.51
CA VAL A 7 12.47 13.86 37.02
C VAL A 7 12.88 14.76 35.84
N LEU A 8 14.02 15.45 35.92
CA LEU A 8 14.54 16.27 34.80
C LEU A 8 14.89 15.42 33.58
N PHE A 9 15.52 14.27 33.78
CA PHE A 9 15.85 13.34 32.71
C PHE A 9 14.59 12.83 32.01
N LEU A 10 13.59 12.37 32.76
CA LEU A 10 12.33 11.88 32.20
C LEU A 10 11.56 12.99 31.47
N THR A 11 11.55 14.21 32.00
CA THR A 11 10.82 15.34 31.39
C THR A 11 11.44 15.82 30.08
N ILE A 12 12.71 15.53 29.80
CA ILE A 12 13.36 15.88 28.53
C ILE A 12 13.45 14.69 27.59
N VAL A 13 13.87 13.52 28.09
CA VAL A 13 14.14 12.34 27.27
C VAL A 13 12.84 11.66 26.85
N ALA A 14 11.83 11.57 27.73
CA ALA A 14 10.56 10.93 27.37
C ALA A 14 9.80 11.68 26.26
N PRO A 15 9.62 13.02 26.30
CA PRO A 15 8.97 13.71 25.18
C PRO A 15 9.80 13.72 23.90
N MET A 16 11.14 13.76 24.00
CA MET A 16 12.01 13.61 22.82
C MET A 16 11.83 12.24 22.16
N TRP A 17 11.73 11.16 22.95
CA TRP A 17 11.47 9.82 22.42
C TRP A 17 10.06 9.68 21.85
N LEU A 18 9.04 10.21 22.53
CA LEU A 18 7.67 10.21 22.02
C LEU A 18 7.56 10.92 20.68
N PHE A 19 8.22 12.07 20.52
CA PHE A 19 8.26 12.80 19.26
C PHE A 19 8.89 11.95 18.14
N LEU A 20 10.02 11.31 18.41
CA LEU A 20 10.71 10.44 17.44
C LEU A 20 9.86 9.21 17.07
N HIS A 21 9.32 8.52 18.06
CA HIS A 21 8.48 7.33 17.88
C HIS A 21 7.23 7.65 17.06
N TYR A 22 6.56 8.76 17.38
CA TYR A 22 5.35 9.17 16.68
C TYR A 22 5.66 9.69 15.27
N SER A 23 6.77 10.40 15.08
CA SER A 23 7.23 10.85 13.75
C SER A 23 7.57 9.67 12.83
N TYR A 24 8.24 8.64 13.35
CA TYR A 24 8.56 7.42 12.59
C TYR A 24 7.29 6.68 12.16
N LYS A 25 6.33 6.52 13.07
CA LYS A 25 5.03 5.91 12.72
C LYS A 25 4.22 6.78 11.75
N ASN A 26 4.29 8.11 11.89
CA ASN A 26 3.60 9.06 11.03
C ASN A 26 4.15 9.05 9.60
N LYS A 27 5.45 8.79 9.38
CA LYS A 27 5.99 8.56 8.04
C LYS A 27 5.35 7.36 7.35
N ASN A 28 5.03 6.31 8.10
CA ASN A 28 4.33 5.13 7.57
C ASN A 28 2.80 5.30 7.49
N SER A 29 2.24 6.41 7.98
CA SER A 29 0.79 6.69 7.97
C SER A 29 0.40 7.95 7.19
N LYS A 30 1.35 8.58 6.49
CA LYS A 30 1.12 9.70 5.58
C LYS A 30 0.69 9.20 4.19
N GLY A 31 -0.57 8.75 4.07
CA GLY A 31 -1.20 8.46 2.77
C GLY A 31 -0.45 7.44 1.91
N LEU A 32 -0.89 7.28 0.66
CA LEU A 32 -0.11 6.57 -0.35
C LEU A 32 1.13 7.42 -0.64
N SER A 33 2.33 6.84 -0.57
CA SER A 33 3.54 7.48 -1.08
C SER A 33 3.38 7.69 -2.60
N ASN A 34 4.09 8.67 -3.19
CA ASN A 34 4.13 8.82 -4.66
C ASN A 34 4.56 7.50 -5.34
N GLU A 35 5.40 6.71 -4.67
CA GLU A 35 5.82 5.37 -5.10
C GLU A 35 4.65 4.37 -5.09
N ASP A 36 3.79 4.43 -4.07
CA ASP A 36 2.61 3.57 -3.96
C ASP A 36 1.56 3.94 -5.03
N GLU A 37 1.38 5.23 -5.31
CA GLU A 37 0.49 5.69 -6.38
C GLU A 37 0.96 5.21 -7.76
N GLN A 38 2.27 5.28 -8.01
CA GLN A 38 2.87 4.76 -9.24
C GLN A 38 2.69 3.25 -9.39
N MET A 39 2.94 2.50 -8.31
CA MET A 39 2.74 1.04 -8.29
C MET A 39 1.27 0.68 -8.55
N LEU A 40 0.33 1.39 -7.94
CA LEU A 40 -1.10 1.18 -8.17
C LEU A 40 -1.50 1.48 -9.62
N SER A 41 -0.95 2.54 -10.22
CA SER A 41 -1.16 2.86 -11.63
C SER A 41 -0.68 1.74 -12.56
N GLU A 42 0.50 1.18 -12.27
CA GLU A 42 1.06 0.07 -13.06
C GLU A 42 0.21 -1.20 -12.95
N ILE A 43 -0.25 -1.53 -11.73
CA ILE A 43 -1.14 -2.67 -11.51
C ILE A 43 -2.45 -2.46 -12.27
N TRP A 44 -3.04 -1.26 -12.20
CA TRP A 44 -4.28 -0.93 -12.89
C TRP A 44 -4.15 -1.07 -14.41
N GLU A 45 -3.04 -0.58 -14.98
CA GLU A 45 -2.76 -0.72 -16.41
C GLU A 45 -2.58 -2.19 -16.82
N SER A 46 -1.88 -2.97 -16.00
CA SER A 46 -1.69 -4.42 -16.22
C SER A 46 -3.01 -5.18 -16.20
N THR A 47 -3.88 -4.89 -15.22
CA THR A 47 -5.22 -5.48 -15.13
C THR A 47 -6.06 -5.13 -16.36
N ARG A 48 -6.06 -3.87 -16.81
CA ARG A 48 -6.78 -3.44 -18.02
C ARG A 48 -6.32 -4.20 -19.26
N LYS A 49 -5.00 -4.38 -19.42
CA LYS A 49 -4.43 -5.16 -20.53
C LYS A 49 -4.82 -6.64 -20.46
N MET A 50 -4.90 -7.20 -19.25
CA MET A 50 -5.33 -8.58 -19.06
C MET A 50 -6.81 -8.76 -19.42
N GLU A 51 -7.67 -7.83 -19.05
CA GLU A 51 -9.10 -7.82 -19.41
C GLU A 51 -9.30 -7.80 -20.93
N GLU A 52 -8.58 -6.94 -21.66
CA GLU A 52 -8.64 -6.88 -23.13
C GLU A 52 -8.23 -8.22 -23.78
N ARG A 53 -7.22 -8.88 -23.21
CA ARG A 53 -6.78 -10.20 -23.66
C ARG A 53 -7.83 -11.27 -23.38
N ILE A 54 -8.46 -11.25 -22.21
CA ILE A 54 -9.55 -12.18 -21.87
C ILE A 54 -10.70 -12.00 -22.86
N HIS A 55 -11.14 -10.76 -23.12
CA HIS A 55 -12.21 -10.50 -24.07
C HIS A 55 -11.85 -10.96 -25.49
N THR A 56 -10.58 -10.84 -25.88
CA THR A 56 -10.09 -11.36 -27.16
C THR A 56 -10.13 -12.90 -27.19
N LEU A 57 -9.70 -13.55 -26.11
CA LEU A 57 -9.75 -15.00 -25.97
C LEU A 57 -11.18 -15.53 -25.96
N GLU A 58 -12.09 -14.89 -25.25
CA GLU A 58 -13.52 -15.22 -25.25
C GLU A 58 -14.11 -15.13 -26.65
N ARG A 59 -13.76 -14.08 -27.42
CA ARG A 59 -14.20 -13.96 -28.82
C ARG A 59 -13.65 -15.05 -29.72
N ILE A 60 -12.39 -15.45 -29.54
CA ILE A 60 -11.79 -16.56 -30.28
C ILE A 60 -12.45 -17.88 -29.90
N LEU A 61 -12.67 -18.09 -28.60
CA LEU A 61 -13.27 -19.30 -28.07
C LEU A 61 -14.73 -19.45 -28.52
N ASP A 62 -15.49 -18.35 -28.55
CA ASP A 62 -16.84 -18.28 -29.11
C ASP A 62 -16.88 -18.67 -30.59
N ASN A 63 -15.89 -18.24 -31.38
CA ASN A 63 -15.80 -18.62 -32.79
C ASN A 63 -15.37 -20.08 -33.01
N SER A 64 -14.52 -20.62 -32.12
CA SER A 64 -13.90 -21.94 -32.29
C SER A 64 -14.69 -23.09 -31.66
N SER A 65 -15.47 -22.84 -30.60
CA SER A 65 -16.24 -23.87 -29.90
C SER A 65 -17.51 -23.26 -29.28
N PRO A 66 -18.61 -23.11 -30.04
CA PRO A 66 -19.80 -22.34 -29.62
C PRO A 66 -20.48 -22.76 -28.30
N ASP A 67 -20.19 -23.95 -27.76
CA ASP A 67 -20.83 -24.51 -26.57
C ASP A 67 -19.92 -24.55 -25.32
N TRP A 68 -18.74 -23.93 -25.37
CA TRP A 68 -17.75 -23.96 -24.27
C TRP A 68 -18.27 -23.38 -22.95
N ARG A 69 -19.23 -22.45 -23.00
CA ARG A 69 -19.84 -21.83 -21.81
C ARG A 69 -20.91 -22.71 -21.14
N ARG A 70 -21.30 -23.83 -21.75
CA ARG A 70 -22.38 -24.71 -21.27
C ARG A 70 -21.90 -26.08 -20.76
N GLN A 71 -20.60 -26.36 -20.78
CA GLN A 71 -19.99 -27.53 -20.15
C GLN A 71 -19.63 -27.29 -18.68
#